data_AF-A0A371EDU1-F1
#
_entry.id   AF-A0A371EDU1-F1
#
_cell.length_a   1.000
_cell.length_b   1.000
_cell.length_c   1.000
_cell.angle_alpha   90.00
_cell.angle_beta   90.00
_cell.angle_gamma   90.00
#
_symmetry.space_group_name_H-M   'P 1'
#
loop_
_entity.id
_entity.type
_entity.pdbx_description
1 polymer ?
#
loop_
_entity_poly.entity_id
_entity_poly.type
_entity_poly.pdbx_seq_one_letter_code
_entity_poly.pdbx_strand_id
1 'polypeptide(L)'
;MKDELKSMQDNDVLDLVELPEGVKPIGCKWIFKTKNGSKDILRLSQKNYINKVLDRFNMKDSKPGDTPTVKGDKFSLKQCPNNDLERNEINKVDG
;
A
#
# COMPACT_ATOMS: atom_id res chain seq x y z
N MET A 1 10.75 1.23 7.98
CA MET A 1 9.48 1.40 8.69
C MET A 1 9.26 2.77 9.32
N LYS A 2 10.11 3.32 10.20
CA LYS A 2 9.88 4.71 10.68
C LYS A 2 9.87 5.71 9.52
N ASP A 3 10.84 5.61 8.62
CA ASP A 3 10.92 6.48 7.44
C ASP A 3 9.79 6.23 6.44
N GLU A 4 9.33 4.97 6.30
CA GLU A 4 8.19 4.62 5.45
C GLU A 4 6.88 5.17 6.04
N LEU A 5 6.63 4.97 7.34
CA LEU A 5 5.44 5.47 8.02
C LEU A 5 5.42 7.00 7.99
N LYS A 6 6.57 7.64 8.22
CA LYS A 6 6.74 9.08 8.06
C LYS A 6 6.43 9.52 6.63
N SER A 7 6.95 8.81 5.60
CA SER A 7 6.64 9.15 4.21
C SER A 7 5.16 9.00 3.86
N MET A 8 4.44 8.06 4.49
CA MET A 8 2.99 7.91 4.28
C MET A 8 2.21 9.07 4.91
N GLN A 9 2.70 9.60 6.04
CA GLN A 9 2.17 10.79 6.69
C GLN A 9 2.49 12.05 5.87
N ASP A 10 3.76 12.24 5.49
CA ASP A 10 4.21 13.42 4.74
C ASP A 10 3.55 13.52 3.35
N ASN A 11 3.18 12.37 2.75
CA ASN A 11 2.50 12.30 1.46
C ASN A 11 0.97 12.23 1.56
N ASP A 12 0.39 12.37 2.76
CA ASP A 12 -1.06 12.32 2.99
C ASP A 12 -1.73 11.08 2.34
N VAL A 13 -1.03 9.94 2.33
CA VAL A 13 -1.46 8.73 1.59
C VAL A 13 -2.60 8.00 2.33
N LEU A 14 -2.72 8.21 3.64
CA LEU A 14 -3.70 7.54 4.49
C LEU A 14 -4.40 8.53 5.41
N ASP A 15 -5.72 8.61 5.28
CA ASP A 15 -6.57 9.21 6.29
C ASP A 15 -6.94 8.17 7.35
N LEU A 16 -6.69 8.50 8.61
CA LEU A 16 -7.20 7.71 9.73
C LEU A 16 -8.66 8.08 9.93
N VAL A 17 -9.55 7.24 9.42
CA VAL A 17 -11.00 7.39 9.58
C VAL A 17 -11.53 6.51 10.70
N GLU A 18 -12.53 7.01 11.43
CA GLU A 18 -13.29 6.17 12.35
C GLU A 18 -14.00 5.05 11.59
N LEU A 19 -14.05 3.86 12.18
CA LEU A 19 -14.71 2.72 11.54
C LEU A 19 -16.22 2.99 11.48
N PRO A 20 -16.83 3.09 10.28
CA PRO A 20 -18.26 3.33 10.17
C PRO A 20 -19.08 2.19 10.79
N GLU A 21 -20.23 2.55 11.36
CA GLU A 21 -21.09 1.61 12.07
C GLU A 21 -21.52 0.44 11.17
N GLY A 22 -21.43 -0.78 11.69
CA GLY A 22 -21.77 -2.01 10.96
C GLY A 22 -20.69 -2.51 9.98
N VAL A 23 -19.59 -1.79 9.77
CA VAL A 23 -18.51 -2.24 8.88
C VAL A 23 -17.46 -3.04 9.64
N LYS A 24 -17.11 -4.23 9.13
CA LYS A 24 -15.99 -5.02 9.65
C LYS A 24 -14.70 -4.63 8.90
N PRO A 25 -13.60 -4.22 9.55
CA PRO A 25 -12.36 -3.87 8.85
C PRO A 25 -11.71 -5.10 8.19
N ILE A 26 -10.97 -4.89 7.09
CA ILE A 26 -10.14 -5.96 6.49
C ILE A 26 -8.82 -6.02 7.24
N GLY A 27 -8.65 -7.04 8.09
CA GLY A 27 -7.37 -7.22 8.79
C GLY A 27 -6.23 -7.67 7.88
N CYS A 28 -5.07 -7.02 7.99
CA CYS A 28 -3.79 -7.47 7.44
C CYS A 28 -3.04 -8.34 8.45
N LYS A 29 -2.36 -9.40 7.99
CA LYS A 29 -1.48 -10.21 8.85
C LYS A 29 -0.04 -9.71 8.75
N TRP A 30 0.53 -9.30 9.87
CA TRP A 30 1.94 -8.95 10.02
C TRP A 30 2.78 -10.19 10.27
N ILE A 31 3.91 -10.31 9.57
CA ILE A 31 4.87 -11.41 9.68
C ILE A 31 6.23 -10.80 10.02
N PHE A 32 6.72 -11.08 11.23
CA PHE A 32 8.06 -10.70 11.64
C PHE A 32 9.04 -11.78 11.19
N LYS A 33 10.08 -11.41 10.44
CA LYS A 33 11.13 -12.34 10.02
C LYS A 33 12.49 -11.83 10.42
N THR A 34 13.15 -12.57 11.31
CA THR A 34 14.56 -12.39 11.65
C THR A 34 15.40 -13.12 10.60
N LYS A 35 16.42 -12.46 10.07
CA LYS A 35 17.45 -13.11 9.24
C LYS A 35 18.76 -12.93 9.98
N ASN A 36 19.40 -14.04 10.37
CA ASN A 36 20.62 -14.09 11.17
C ASN A 36 21.60 -12.97 10.79
N GLY A 37 21.70 -11.93 11.62
CA GLY A 37 22.66 -10.84 11.50
C GLY A 37 22.22 -9.58 10.76
N SER A 38 21.00 -9.49 10.22
CA SER A 38 20.51 -8.26 9.58
C SER A 38 19.14 -7.85 10.11
N LYS A 39 19.00 -6.54 10.38
CA LYS A 39 17.80 -5.81 10.84
C LYS A 39 16.50 -6.59 10.66
N ASP A 40 15.81 -6.81 11.76
CA ASP A 40 14.50 -7.44 11.79
C ASP A 40 13.56 -6.85 10.73
N ILE A 41 13.13 -7.69 9.78
CA ILE A 41 12.28 -7.24 8.68
C ILE A 41 10.83 -7.60 9.01
N LEU A 42 10.02 -6.58 9.25
CA LEU A 42 8.58 -6.71 9.33
C LEU A 42 8.00 -6.76 7.91
N ARG A 43 7.23 -7.80 7.60
CA ARG A 43 6.57 -8.00 6.30
C ARG A 43 5.07 -8.12 6.48
N LEU A 44 4.31 -7.55 5.55
CA LEU A 44 2.87 -7.77 5.46
C LEU A 44 2.58 -8.99 4.59
N SER A 45 1.65 -9.84 5.02
CA SER A 45 1.12 -10.92 4.20
C SER A 45 0.20 -10.34 3.11
N GLN A 46 0.81 -9.90 2.01
CA GLN A 46 0.09 -9.29 0.90
C GLN A 46 -0.95 -10.24 0.29
N LYS A 47 -0.60 -11.52 0.11
CA LYS A 47 -1.49 -12.55 -0.45
C LYS A 47 -2.82 -12.68 0.31
N ASN A 48 -2.76 -12.73 1.65
CA ASN A 48 -3.98 -12.89 2.45
C ASN A 48 -4.85 -11.64 2.42
N TYR A 49 -4.24 -10.46 2.42
CA TYR A 49 -4.97 -9.20 2.31
C TYR A 49 -5.68 -9.09 0.95
N ILE A 50 -4.97 -9.35 -0.15
CA ILE A 50 -5.54 -9.33 -1.51
C ILE A 50 -6.74 -10.28 -1.59
N ASN A 51 -6.61 -11.52 -1.12
CA ASN A 51 -7.73 -12.47 -1.15
C ASN A 51 -8.96 -11.95 -0.38
N LYS A 52 -8.77 -11.34 0.79
CA LYS A 52 -9.90 -10.78 1.55
C LYS A 52 -10.59 -9.62 0.82
N VAL A 53 -9.82 -8.79 0.11
CA VAL A 53 -10.35 -7.68 -0.69
C VAL A 53 -11.16 -8.24 -1.86
N LEU A 54 -10.59 -9.16 -2.64
CA LEU A 54 -11.28 -9.78 -3.78
C LEU A 54 -12.59 -10.46 -3.36
N ASP A 55 -12.56 -11.16 -2.24
CA ASP A 55 -13.74 -11.83 -1.69
C ASP A 55 -14.81 -10.83 -1.24
N ARG A 56 -14.43 -9.75 -0.55
CA ARG A 56 -15.37 -8.75 -0.03
C ARG A 56 -16.09 -7.98 -1.13
N PHE A 57 -15.39 -7.66 -2.21
CA PHE A 57 -15.95 -6.88 -3.32
C PHE A 57 -16.45 -7.75 -4.48
N ASN A 58 -16.49 -9.08 -4.28
CA ASN A 58 -16.94 -10.04 -5.30
C ASN A 58 -16.17 -9.94 -6.62
N MET A 59 -14.84 -9.79 -6.53
CA MET A 59 -13.94 -9.58 -7.66
C MET A 59 -13.09 -10.82 -8.01
N LYS A 60 -13.44 -12.01 -7.50
CA LYS A 60 -12.64 -13.22 -7.71
C LYS A 60 -12.49 -13.61 -9.18
N ASP A 61 -13.55 -13.38 -9.95
CA ASP A 61 -13.64 -13.75 -11.37
C ASP A 61 -13.45 -12.54 -12.30
N SER A 62 -13.06 -11.39 -11.76
CA SER A 62 -12.77 -10.20 -12.55
C SER A 62 -11.56 -10.43 -13.45
N LYS A 63 -11.60 -9.89 -14.67
CA LYS A 63 -10.46 -9.95 -15.60
C LYS A 63 -9.30 -9.12 -15.04
N PRO A 64 -8.07 -9.64 -15.01
CA PRO A 64 -6.90 -8.83 -14.69
C PRO A 64 -6.80 -7.65 -15.67
N GLY A 65 -6.54 -6.45 -15.16
CA GLY A 65 -6.17 -5.30 -15.97
C GLY A 65 -4.65 -5.19 -16.08
N ASP A 66 -4.17 -4.49 -17.10
CA ASP A 66 -2.76 -4.17 -17.23
C ASP A 66 -2.35 -3.20 -16.12
N THR A 67 -1.42 -3.62 -15.28
CA THR A 67 -0.85 -2.76 -14.23
C THR A 67 0.38 -2.03 -14.78
N PRO A 68 0.59 -0.74 -14.46
CA PRO A 68 1.80 0.01 -14.87
C PRO A 68 3.12 -0.57 -14.34
N THR A 69 3.04 -1.57 -13.46
CA THR A 69 4.17 -2.18 -12.76
C THR A 69 4.36 -3.62 -13.22
N VAL A 70 5.62 -4.03 -13.41
CA VAL A 70 6.00 -5.41 -13.71
C VAL A 70 6.75 -6.06 -12.55
N LYS A 71 6.74 -7.40 -12.51
CA LYS A 71 7.45 -8.16 -11.47
C LYS A 71 8.95 -7.86 -11.55
N GLY A 72 9.49 -7.31 -10.46
CA GLY A 72 10.91 -6.98 -10.34
C GLY A 72 11.20 -5.48 -10.30
N ASP A 73 10.20 -4.65 -10.59
CA ASP A 73 10.29 -3.21 -10.42
C ASP A 73 10.64 -2.88 -8.95
N LYS A 74 11.68 -2.05 -8.79
CA LYS A 74 12.12 -1.55 -7.50
C LYS A 74 11.84 -0.07 -7.44
N PHE A 75 10.90 0.30 -6.59
CA PHE A 75 10.62 1.70 -6.31
C PHE A 75 11.57 2.25 -5.25
N SER A 76 11.91 3.52 -5.39
CA SER A 76 12.73 4.24 -4.42
C SER A 76 12.08 5.57 -4.04
N LEU A 77 12.47 6.12 -2.89
CA LEU A 77 11.98 7.43 -2.42
C LEU A 77 12.25 8.56 -3.42
N LYS A 78 13.20 8.40 -4.34
CA LYS A 78 13.47 9.39 -5.39
C LYS A 78 12.32 9.53 -6.40
N GLN A 79 11.44 8.53 -6.47
CA GLN A 79 10.25 8.56 -7.33
C GLN A 79 9.02 9.12 -6.59
N CYS A 80 9.12 9.39 -5.28
CA CYS A 80 8.08 10.12 -4.58
C CYS A 80 8.11 11.59 -5.03
N PRO A 81 6.95 12.24 -5.19
CA PRO A 81 6.91 13.68 -5.39
C PRO A 81 7.56 14.38 -4.18
N ASN A 82 8.50 15.28 -4.43
CA ASN A 82 9.24 15.99 -3.37
C ASN A 82 8.94 17.48 -3.32
N ASN A 83 8.01 17.98 -4.14
CA ASN A 83 7.56 19.37 -4.15
C ASN A 83 6.09 19.49 -4.58
N ASP A 84 5.51 20.65 -4.31
CA ASP A 84 4.09 20.92 -4.59
C ASP A 84 3.75 20.88 -6.09
N LEU A 85 4.70 21.22 -6.97
CA LEU A 85 4.49 21.14 -8.41
C LEU A 85 4.32 19.69 -8.85
N GLU A 86 5.24 18.80 -8.48
CA GLU A 86 5.16 17.37 -8.76
C GLU A 86 3.89 16.74 -8.17
N ARG A 87 3.53 17.12 -6.94
CA ARG A 87 2.28 16.66 -6.29
C ARG A 87 1.04 17.09 -7.09
N ASN A 88 1.01 18.35 -7.53
CA ASN A 88 -0.09 18.88 -8.33
C ASN A 88 -0.17 18.23 -9.72
N GLU A 89 0.95 17.87 -10.35
CA GLU A 89 0.95 17.14 -11.62
C GLU A 89 0.37 15.73 -11.47
N ILE A 90 0.70 15.01 -10.38
CA ILE A 90 0.14 13.67 -10.11
C ILE A 90 -1.38 13.75 -9.89
N ASN A 91 -1.86 14.73 -9.11
CA ASN A 91 -3.29 14.89 -8.83
C ASN A 91 -4.14 15.27 -10.05
N LYS A 92 -3.52 15.69 -11.16
CA LYS A 92 -4.22 15.98 -12.43
C LYS A 92 -4.51 14.74 -13.26
N VAL A 93 -3.88 13.59 -12.96
CA VAL A 93 -4.00 12.36 -13.76
C VAL A 93 -5.34 11.65 -13.55
N ASP A 94 -6.03 11.91 -12.44
CA ASP A 94 -7.34 11.31 -12.10
C ASP A 94 -8.56 12.13 -12.59
N GLY A 95 -8.36 13.02 -13.57
CA GLY A 95 -9.39 13.88 -14.18
C GLY A 95 -10.00 13.34 -15.47
#